data_AF-A0A225VEE2-F1
#
_entry.id   AF-A0A225VEE2-F1
#
_cell.length_a   1.000
_cell.length_b   1.000
_cell.length_c   1.000
_cell.angle_alpha   90.00
_cell.angle_beta   90.00
_cell.angle_gamma   90.00
#
_symmetry.space_group_name_H-M   'P 1'
#
loop_
_entity.id
_entity.type
_entity.pdbx_description
1 polymer ?
#
loop_
_entity_poly.entity_id
_entity_poly.type
_entity_poly.pdbx_seq_one_letter_code
_entity_poly.pdbx_strand_id
1 'polypeptide(L)'
;MVSLARQPPHQIDIPLDRRLEEATSLSEVLSAALPPRRFNLTESEHVVGLRNEVTRFTAALKDAEDTIAEQVERVEKAEVFCVQASNEANDLDSILGKRRQDFGLMNKRLHVAQGAIAHHAEILDSFKKRLSAAENESATSLHLLRVERERFKAGLVGYTAQEKELNRLLK
;
A
#
# COMPACT_ATOMS: atom_id res chain seq x y z
N MET A 1 -39.71 55.04 84.66
CA MET A 1 -39.16 56.21 83.93
C MET A 1 -38.88 55.78 82.51
N VAL A 2 -39.59 56.37 81.53
CA VAL A 2 -39.49 56.03 80.10
C VAL A 2 -38.54 57.05 79.45
N SER A 3 -37.43 56.57 78.88
CA SER A 3 -36.47 57.41 78.16
C SER A 3 -36.98 57.65 76.74
N LEU A 4 -37.36 58.90 76.41
CA LEU A 4 -37.67 59.29 75.03
C LEU A 4 -36.39 59.29 74.19
N ALA A 5 -36.31 58.38 73.21
CA ALA A 5 -35.34 58.46 72.14
C ALA A 5 -35.63 59.72 71.30
N ARG A 6 -34.70 60.68 71.25
CA ARG A 6 -34.80 61.85 70.38
C ARG A 6 -34.47 61.43 68.94
N GLN A 7 -35.43 61.63 68.05
CA GLN A 7 -35.31 61.42 66.61
C GLN A 7 -34.32 62.44 66.00
N PRO A 8 -33.43 62.05 65.07
CA PRO A 8 -32.48 62.98 64.47
C PRO A 8 -33.21 64.08 63.66
N PRO A 9 -32.67 65.31 63.56
CA PRO A 9 -33.28 66.39 62.79
C PRO A 9 -33.43 66.01 61.32
N HIS A 10 -34.60 66.30 60.74
CA HIS A 10 -34.88 66.11 59.32
C HIS A 10 -33.91 66.94 58.47
N GLN A 11 -33.00 66.28 57.76
CA GLN A 11 -32.16 66.92 56.76
C GLN A 11 -33.04 67.22 55.53
N ILE A 12 -33.28 68.51 55.27
CA ILE A 12 -34.00 68.98 54.09
C ILE A 12 -33.07 68.78 52.88
N ASP A 13 -33.45 67.94 51.94
CA ASP A 13 -32.70 67.70 50.72
C ASP A 13 -33.10 68.76 49.67
N ILE A 14 -32.60 69.97 49.89
CA ILE A 14 -32.84 71.17 49.07
C ILE A 14 -32.77 70.90 47.55
N PRO A 15 -31.81 70.13 47.01
CA PRO A 15 -31.78 69.83 45.58
C PRO A 15 -32.87 68.84 45.12
N LEU A 16 -33.39 67.97 45.99
CA LEU A 16 -34.58 67.16 45.68
C LEU A 16 -35.83 68.03 45.61
N ASP A 17 -36.02 68.91 46.58
CA ASP A 17 -37.16 69.83 46.64
C ASP A 17 -37.23 70.70 45.38
N ARG A 18 -36.09 71.25 44.95
CA ARG A 18 -36.02 72.05 43.71
C ARG A 18 -36.37 71.25 42.46
N ARG A 19 -35.94 69.98 42.36
CA ARG A 19 -36.29 69.11 41.23
C ARG A 19 -37.77 68.73 41.21
N LEU A 20 -38.39 68.63 42.38
CA LEU A 20 -39.82 68.37 42.52
C LEU A 20 -40.66 69.62 42.20
N GLU A 21 -40.19 70.81 42.57
CA GLU A 21 -40.83 72.09 42.21
C GLU A 21 -40.79 72.36 40.69
N GLU A 22 -39.71 71.96 40.02
CA GLU A 22 -39.56 72.12 38.57
C GLU A 22 -40.34 71.06 37.75
N ALA A 23 -40.91 70.03 38.40
CA ALA A 23 -41.66 68.97 37.75
C ALA A 23 -43.11 69.39 37.46
N THR A 24 -43.51 69.31 36.19
CA THR A 24 -44.84 69.72 35.70
C THR A 24 -45.73 68.54 35.35
N SER A 25 -45.18 67.31 35.37
CA SER A 25 -45.92 66.09 35.12
C SER A 25 -45.61 64.98 36.14
N LEU A 26 -46.53 64.03 36.29
CA LEU A 26 -46.37 62.90 37.21
C LEU A 26 -45.15 62.03 36.87
N SER A 27 -44.78 61.97 35.59
CA SER A 27 -43.55 61.31 35.11
C SER A 27 -42.28 62.04 35.57
N GLU A 28 -42.30 63.37 35.54
CA GLU A 28 -41.19 64.22 36.02
C GLU A 28 -41.04 64.15 37.54
N VAL A 29 -42.16 64.11 38.29
CA VAL A 29 -42.14 63.92 39.75
C VAL A 29 -41.49 62.59 40.13
N LEU A 30 -41.85 61.51 39.43
CA LEU A 30 -41.25 60.18 39.66
C LEU A 30 -39.76 60.15 39.31
N SER A 31 -39.35 60.87 38.27
CA SER A 31 -37.94 60.98 37.87
C SER A 31 -37.12 61.88 38.80
N ALA A 32 -37.75 62.92 39.37
CA ALA A 32 -37.16 63.83 40.35
C ALA A 32 -36.96 63.14 41.72
N ALA A 33 -37.93 62.32 42.13
CA ALA A 33 -37.88 61.53 43.37
C ALA A 33 -36.81 60.43 43.36
N LEU A 34 -36.38 59.99 42.18
CA LEU A 34 -35.26 59.07 42.06
C LEU A 34 -33.93 59.82 42.29
N PRO A 35 -33.05 59.32 43.18
CA PRO A 35 -31.72 59.88 43.36
C PRO A 35 -30.95 59.81 42.02
N PRO A 36 -30.13 60.82 41.69
CA PRO A 36 -29.33 60.78 40.46
C PRO A 36 -28.53 59.48 40.42
N ARG A 37 -28.75 58.64 39.40
CA ARG A 37 -27.93 57.45 39.16
C ARG A 37 -26.52 57.91 38.81
N ARG A 38 -25.67 58.09 39.82
CA ARG A 38 -24.25 58.34 39.63
C ARG A 38 -23.60 56.99 39.36
N PHE A 39 -23.48 56.62 38.09
CA PHE A 39 -22.46 55.65 37.72
C PHE A 39 -21.11 56.28 38.03
N ASN A 40 -20.43 55.73 39.02
CA ASN A 40 -19.00 55.91 39.26
C ASN A 40 -18.27 55.65 37.93
N LEU A 41 -17.47 56.62 37.49
CA LEU A 41 -16.68 56.53 36.24
C LEU A 41 -15.92 55.19 36.15
N THR A 42 -15.41 54.73 37.29
CA THR A 42 -14.68 53.47 37.46
C THR A 42 -15.53 52.23 37.13
N GLU A 43 -16.81 52.18 37.51
CA GLU A 43 -17.71 51.09 37.10
C GLU A 43 -17.99 51.14 35.59
N SER A 44 -18.11 52.35 35.02
CA SER A 44 -18.28 52.50 33.57
C SER A 44 -17.03 52.04 32.79
N GLU A 45 -15.83 52.32 33.28
CA GLU A 45 -14.56 51.88 32.70
C GLU A 45 -14.41 50.35 32.75
N HIS A 46 -14.81 49.72 33.85
CA HIS A 46 -14.81 48.26 33.99
C HIS A 46 -15.79 47.59 33.02
N VAL A 47 -16.98 48.15 32.80
CA VAL A 47 -17.94 47.63 31.83
C VAL A 47 -17.41 47.74 30.40
N VAL A 48 -16.71 48.84 30.07
CA VAL A 48 -16.03 48.99 28.77
C VAL A 48 -14.89 47.97 28.63
N GLY A 49 -14.10 47.76 29.69
CA GLY A 49 -13.05 46.74 29.74
C GLY A 49 -13.58 45.33 29.46
N LEU A 50 -14.64 44.93 30.17
CA LEU A 50 -15.31 43.64 29.96
C LEU A 50 -15.87 43.49 28.54
N ARG A 51 -16.46 44.54 27.97
CA ARG A 51 -16.92 44.50 26.57
C ARG A 51 -15.76 44.26 25.60
N ASN A 52 -14.63 44.92 25.80
CA ASN A 52 -13.43 44.72 24.98
C ASN A 52 -12.85 43.31 25.14
N GLU A 53 -12.90 42.74 26.34
CA GLU A 53 -12.51 41.36 26.56
C GLU A 53 -13.47 40.37 25.88
N VAL A 54 -14.78 40.60 25.98
CA VAL A 54 -15.79 39.78 25.29
C VAL A 54 -15.59 39.83 23.78
N THR A 55 -15.34 41.00 23.20
CA THR A 55 -15.07 41.11 21.75
C THR A 55 -13.78 40.38 21.37
N ARG A 56 -12.71 40.54 22.16
CA ARG A 56 -11.45 39.81 21.96
C ARG A 56 -11.64 38.29 22.04
N PHE A 57 -12.34 37.80 23.06
CA PHE A 57 -12.61 36.37 23.23
C PHE A 57 -13.55 35.82 22.15
N THR A 58 -14.53 36.60 21.71
CA THR A 58 -15.41 36.21 20.61
C THR A 58 -14.62 36.06 19.30
N ALA A 59 -13.71 37.00 19.01
CA ALA A 59 -12.85 36.91 17.84
C ALA A 59 -11.91 35.70 17.93
N ALA A 60 -11.24 35.50 19.07
CA ALA A 60 -10.35 34.36 19.28
C ALA A 60 -11.08 33.01 19.21
N LEU A 61 -12.32 32.94 19.72
CA LEU A 61 -13.16 31.75 19.60
C LEU A 61 -13.47 31.45 18.14
N LYS A 62 -13.82 32.48 17.36
CA LYS A 62 -14.12 32.31 15.94
C LYS A 62 -12.91 31.82 15.15
N ASP A 63 -11.73 32.40 15.38
CA ASP A 63 -10.48 31.95 14.75
C ASP A 63 -10.14 30.50 15.13
N ALA A 64 -10.39 30.11 16.39
CA ALA A 64 -10.18 28.73 16.85
C ALA A 64 -11.17 27.76 16.20
N GLU A 65 -12.44 28.12 16.07
CA GLU A 65 -13.45 27.33 15.37
C GLU A 65 -13.07 27.10 13.90
N ASP A 66 -12.64 28.15 13.20
CA ASP A 66 -12.22 28.07 11.81
C ASP A 66 -10.96 27.19 11.66
N THR A 67 -9.99 27.34 12.58
CA THR A 67 -8.80 26.48 12.63
C THR A 67 -9.16 25.01 12.85
N ILE A 68 -10.07 24.72 13.77
CA ILE A 68 -10.54 23.34 14.04
C ILE A 68 -11.24 22.78 12.81
N ALA A 69 -12.10 23.57 12.14
CA ALA A 69 -12.79 23.13 10.92
C ALA A 69 -11.79 22.73 9.82
N GLU A 70 -10.75 23.53 9.58
CA GLU A 70 -9.72 23.16 8.61
C GLU A 70 -8.91 21.92 9.03
N GLN A 71 -8.66 21.74 10.33
CA GLN A 71 -7.95 20.56 10.83
C GLN A 71 -8.78 19.29 10.66
N VAL A 72 -10.09 19.35 10.93
CA VAL A 72 -11.01 18.23 10.71
C VAL A 72 -11.01 17.83 9.24
N GLU A 73 -11.12 18.78 8.31
CA GLU A 73 -11.06 18.50 6.87
C GLU A 73 -9.73 17.84 6.46
N ARG A 74 -8.60 18.31 7.01
CA ARG A 74 -7.29 17.71 6.74
C ARG A 74 -7.19 16.29 7.28
N VAL A 75 -7.71 16.02 8.48
CA VAL A 75 -7.70 14.68 9.09
C VAL A 75 -8.57 13.72 8.29
N GLU A 76 -9.78 14.12 7.87
CA GLU A 76 -10.64 13.29 7.03
C GLU A 76 -9.96 12.92 5.70
N LYS A 77 -9.30 13.89 5.05
CA LYS A 77 -8.53 13.62 3.83
C LYS A 77 -7.38 12.65 4.08
N ALA A 78 -6.65 12.81 5.19
CA ALA A 78 -5.55 11.93 5.55
C ALA A 78 -6.05 10.51 5.86
N GLU A 79 -7.20 10.37 6.53
CA GLU A 79 -7.81 9.07 6.82
C GLU A 79 -8.20 8.33 5.54
N VAL A 80 -8.86 9.01 4.60
CA VAL A 80 -9.20 8.45 3.28
C VAL A 80 -7.95 7.99 2.55
N PHE A 81 -6.89 8.80 2.54
CA PHE A 81 -5.62 8.44 1.92
C PHE A 81 -4.98 7.20 2.58
N CYS A 82 -4.97 7.13 3.91
CA CYS A 82 -4.44 5.98 4.65
C CYS A 82 -5.21 4.70 4.33
N VAL A 83 -6.55 4.75 4.26
CA VAL A 83 -7.37 3.60 3.87
C VAL A 83 -7.07 3.16 2.45
N GLN A 84 -6.95 4.09 1.50
CA GLN A 84 -6.60 3.78 0.11
C GLN A 84 -5.21 3.13 0.02
N ALA A 85 -4.20 3.72 0.63
CA ALA A 85 -2.84 3.18 0.65
C ALA A 85 -2.78 1.79 1.30
N SER A 86 -3.55 1.56 2.37
CA SER A 86 -3.65 0.26 3.01
C SER A 86 -4.29 -0.79 2.10
N ASN A 87 -5.33 -0.41 1.35
CA ASN A 87 -5.98 -1.32 0.41
C ASN A 87 -5.05 -1.68 -0.76
N GLU A 88 -4.36 -0.69 -1.32
CA GLU A 88 -3.35 -0.91 -2.37
C GLU A 88 -2.22 -1.83 -1.90
N ALA A 89 -1.74 -1.63 -0.66
CA ALA A 89 -0.73 -2.50 -0.07
C ALA A 89 -1.20 -3.96 0.06
N ASN A 90 -2.45 -4.17 0.49
CA ASN A 90 -3.05 -5.50 0.58
C ASN A 90 -3.21 -6.16 -0.79
N ASP A 91 -3.63 -5.40 -1.81
CA ASP A 91 -3.77 -5.90 -3.17
C ASP A 91 -2.41 -6.31 -3.75
N LEU A 92 -1.37 -5.50 -3.53
CA LEU A 92 -0.01 -5.80 -3.95
C LEU A 92 0.53 -7.05 -3.24
N ASP A 93 0.30 -7.22 -1.94
CA ASP A 93 0.74 -8.41 -1.22
C ASP A 93 0.04 -9.68 -1.72
N SER A 94 -1.26 -9.59 -2.04
CA SER A 94 -2.01 -10.67 -2.69
C SER A 94 -1.42 -11.06 -4.05
N ILE A 95 -1.09 -10.07 -4.89
CA ILE A 95 -0.45 -10.30 -6.20
C ILE A 95 0.94 -10.93 -6.02
N LEU A 96 1.73 -10.44 -5.06
CA LEU A 96 3.04 -11.01 -4.75
C LEU A 96 2.95 -12.44 -4.23
N GLY A 97 1.93 -12.75 -3.43
CA GLY A 97 1.61 -14.10 -2.97
C GLY A 97 1.37 -15.06 -4.14
N LYS A 98 0.49 -14.68 -5.08
CA LYS A 98 0.21 -15.47 -6.30
C LYS A 98 1.47 -15.67 -7.14
N ARG A 99 2.24 -14.61 -7.38
CA ARG A 99 3.48 -14.69 -8.17
C ARG A 99 4.51 -15.61 -7.53
N ARG A 100 4.64 -15.61 -6.20
CA ARG A 100 5.51 -16.53 -5.46
C ARG A 100 5.07 -18.00 -5.65
N GLN A 101 3.77 -18.27 -5.62
CA GLN A 101 3.25 -19.62 -5.87
C GLN A 101 3.54 -20.07 -7.31
N ASP A 102 3.28 -19.22 -8.30
CA ASP A 102 3.56 -19.50 -9.71
C ASP A 102 5.04 -19.78 -9.95
N PHE A 103 5.91 -18.95 -9.38
CA PHE A 103 7.35 -19.14 -9.44
C PHE A 103 7.76 -20.50 -8.84
N GLY A 104 7.19 -20.87 -7.69
CA GLY A 104 7.41 -22.17 -7.08
C GLY A 104 6.98 -23.35 -7.97
N LEU A 105 5.84 -23.24 -8.65
CA LEU A 105 5.37 -24.24 -9.60
C LEU A 105 6.29 -24.35 -10.83
N MET A 106 6.69 -23.22 -11.41
CA MET A 106 7.60 -23.19 -12.56
C MET A 106 8.96 -23.78 -12.21
N ASN A 107 9.49 -23.49 -11.03
CA ASN A 107 10.76 -24.04 -10.59
C ASN A 107 10.71 -25.58 -10.44
N LYS A 108 9.60 -26.14 -9.92
CA LYS A 108 9.38 -27.59 -9.88
C LYS A 108 9.34 -28.20 -11.29
N ARG A 109 8.64 -27.56 -12.23
CA ARG A 109 8.58 -28.02 -13.63
C ARG A 109 9.96 -27.98 -14.30
N LEU A 110 10.73 -26.91 -14.05
CA LEU A 110 12.09 -26.78 -14.54
C LEU A 110 12.98 -27.92 -14.05
N HIS A 111 12.91 -28.25 -12.76
CA HIS A 111 13.68 -29.35 -12.19
C HIS A 111 13.33 -30.71 -12.82
N VAL A 112 12.04 -31.00 -13.01
CA VAL A 112 11.59 -32.22 -13.70
C VAL A 112 12.10 -32.27 -15.15
N ALA A 113 12.00 -31.15 -15.88
CA ALA A 113 12.49 -31.06 -17.25
C ALA A 113 14.01 -31.27 -17.34
N GLN A 114 14.78 -30.69 -16.42
CA GLN A 114 16.22 -30.91 -16.31
C GLN A 114 16.56 -32.38 -16.08
N GLY A 115 15.83 -33.07 -15.19
CA GLY A 115 15.98 -34.51 -14.97
C GLY A 115 15.70 -35.33 -16.23
N ALA A 116 14.63 -35.00 -16.95
CA ALA A 116 14.29 -35.67 -18.21
C ALA A 116 15.37 -35.47 -19.29
N ILE A 117 15.92 -34.26 -19.42
CA ILE A 117 17.02 -33.96 -20.34
C ILE A 117 18.26 -34.79 -20.01
N ALA A 118 18.63 -34.87 -18.72
CA ALA A 118 19.77 -35.67 -18.28
C ALA A 118 19.57 -37.16 -18.63
N HIS A 119 18.38 -37.69 -18.35
CA HIS A 119 18.04 -39.08 -18.68
C HIS A 119 18.09 -39.34 -20.20
N HIS A 120 17.57 -38.42 -21.01
CA HIS A 120 17.64 -38.55 -22.48
C HIS A 120 19.08 -38.49 -22.99
N ALA A 121 19.96 -37.70 -22.36
CA ALA A 121 21.37 -37.67 -22.72
C ALA A 121 22.07 -39.02 -22.46
N GLU A 122 21.76 -39.69 -21.35
CA GLU A 122 22.25 -41.04 -21.06
C GLU A 122 21.78 -42.07 -22.09
N ILE A 123 20.48 -42.01 -22.45
CA ILE A 123 19.91 -42.87 -23.50
C ILE A 123 20.64 -42.65 -24.83
N LEU A 124 20.86 -41.40 -25.23
CA LEU A 124 21.56 -41.07 -26.48
C LEU A 124 23.01 -41.58 -26.47
N ASP A 125 23.73 -41.48 -25.36
CA ASP A 125 25.07 -42.06 -25.23
C ASP A 125 25.05 -43.60 -25.39
N SER A 126 24.06 -44.26 -24.80
CA SER A 126 23.88 -45.72 -24.96
C SER A 126 23.60 -46.11 -26.41
N PHE A 127 22.76 -45.34 -27.12
CA PHE A 127 22.48 -45.56 -28.53
C PHE A 127 23.71 -45.35 -29.39
N LYS A 128 24.50 -44.30 -29.12
CA LYS A 128 25.74 -44.03 -29.84
C LYS A 128 26.73 -45.19 -29.72
N LYS A 129 26.89 -45.74 -28.51
CA LYS A 129 27.75 -46.92 -28.27
C LYS A 129 27.26 -48.15 -29.05
N ARG A 130 25.96 -48.43 -29.01
CA ARG A 130 25.36 -49.56 -29.74
C ARG A 130 25.48 -49.40 -31.26
N LEU A 131 25.30 -48.19 -31.77
CA LEU A 131 25.45 -47.90 -33.19
C LEU A 131 26.89 -48.17 -33.64
N SER A 132 27.87 -47.66 -32.91
CA SER A 132 29.29 -47.91 -33.22
C SER A 132 29.65 -49.40 -33.19
N ALA A 133 29.11 -50.15 -32.21
CA ALA A 133 29.30 -51.60 -32.17
C ALA A 133 28.72 -52.31 -33.41
N ALA A 134 27.49 -51.96 -33.79
CA ALA A 134 26.82 -52.52 -34.97
C ALA A 134 27.53 -52.15 -36.28
N GLU A 135 28.05 -50.92 -36.40
CA GLU A 135 28.86 -50.49 -37.55
C GLU A 135 30.15 -51.31 -37.67
N ASN A 136 30.85 -51.56 -36.54
CA ASN A 136 32.05 -52.38 -36.52
C ASN A 136 31.77 -53.85 -36.87
N GLU A 137 30.66 -54.41 -36.38
CA GLU A 137 30.24 -55.78 -36.70
C GLU A 137 29.88 -55.92 -38.19
N SER A 138 29.16 -54.95 -38.75
CA SER A 138 28.85 -54.87 -40.18
C SER A 138 30.12 -54.78 -41.03
N ALA A 139 31.06 -53.90 -40.66
CA ALA A 139 32.34 -53.76 -41.36
C ALA A 139 33.15 -55.06 -41.34
N THR A 140 33.17 -55.76 -40.21
CA THR A 140 33.83 -57.05 -40.05
C THR A 140 33.18 -58.13 -40.93
N SER A 141 31.84 -58.19 -40.93
CA SER A 141 31.08 -59.13 -41.75
C SER A 141 31.30 -58.90 -43.25
N LEU A 142 31.30 -57.64 -43.69
CA LEU A 142 31.59 -57.27 -45.08
C LEU A 142 33.03 -57.63 -45.47
N HIS A 143 33.99 -57.46 -44.56
CA HIS A 143 35.37 -57.87 -44.80
C HIS A 143 35.48 -59.40 -44.96
N LEU A 144 34.84 -60.16 -44.07
CA LEU A 144 34.81 -61.63 -44.15
C LEU A 144 34.18 -62.11 -45.47
N LEU A 145 33.03 -61.55 -45.86
CA LEU A 145 32.38 -61.86 -47.14
C LEU A 145 33.30 -61.58 -48.34
N ARG A 146 34.07 -60.49 -48.29
CA ARG A 146 35.05 -60.18 -49.34
C ARG A 146 36.15 -61.24 -49.40
N VAL A 147 36.70 -61.64 -48.26
CA VAL A 147 37.74 -62.67 -48.17
C VAL A 147 37.23 -64.02 -48.68
N GLU A 148 36.07 -64.47 -48.20
CA GLU A 148 35.45 -65.73 -48.63
C GLU A 148 35.15 -65.74 -50.13
N ARG A 149 34.66 -64.62 -50.67
CA ARG A 149 34.43 -64.48 -52.11
C ARG A 149 35.71 -64.63 -52.93
N GLU A 150 36.80 -63.99 -52.52
CA GLU A 150 38.07 -64.12 -53.25
C GLU A 150 38.66 -65.54 -53.11
N ARG A 151 38.53 -66.17 -51.94
CA ARG A 151 38.91 -67.57 -51.73
C ARG A 151 38.12 -68.51 -52.64
N PHE A 152 36.79 -68.32 -52.72
CA PHE A 152 35.93 -69.09 -53.59
C PHE A 152 36.30 -68.93 -55.07
N LYS A 153 36.52 -67.69 -55.53
CA LYS A 153 36.99 -67.42 -56.90
C LYS A 153 38.31 -68.15 -57.20
N ALA A 154 39.28 -68.07 -56.30
CA ALA A 154 40.57 -68.75 -56.47
C ALA A 154 40.40 -70.28 -56.54
N GLY A 155 39.51 -70.85 -55.71
CA GLY A 155 39.15 -72.26 -55.74
C GLY A 155 38.55 -72.69 -57.08
N LEU A 156 37.61 -71.90 -57.64
CA LEU A 156 37.04 -72.16 -58.96
C LEU A 156 38.09 -72.13 -60.07
N VAL A 157 38.99 -71.13 -60.06
CA VAL A 157 40.08 -71.05 -61.04
C VAL A 157 40.98 -72.28 -60.96
N GLY A 158 41.32 -72.74 -59.75
CA GLY A 158 42.09 -73.96 -59.52
C GLY A 158 41.39 -75.22 -60.05
N TYR A 159 40.09 -75.38 -59.75
CA TYR A 159 39.28 -76.49 -60.25
C TYR A 159 39.22 -76.51 -61.78
N THR A 160 38.95 -75.36 -62.43
CA THR A 160 38.93 -75.27 -63.89
C THR A 160 40.29 -75.59 -64.51
N ALA A 161 41.40 -75.25 -63.85
CA ALA A 161 42.74 -75.63 -64.32
C ALA A 161 42.95 -77.14 -64.24
N GLN A 162 42.56 -77.78 -63.13
CA GLN A 162 42.64 -79.23 -62.95
C GLN A 162 41.77 -79.99 -63.97
N GLU A 163 40.55 -79.51 -64.23
CA GLU A 163 39.66 -80.07 -65.25
C GLU A 163 40.26 -80.01 -66.66
N LYS A 164 40.89 -78.88 -67.01
CA LYS A 164 41.59 -78.74 -68.30
C LYS A 164 42.76 -79.71 -68.42
N GLU A 165 43.52 -79.92 -67.35
CA GLU A 165 44.64 -80.85 -67.34
C GLU A 165 44.18 -82.31 -67.48
N LEU A 166 43.16 -82.72 -66.72
CA LEU A 166 42.58 -84.06 -66.83
C LEU A 166 42.05 -84.33 -68.24
N ASN A 167 41.34 -83.37 -68.84
CA ASN A 167 40.88 -83.46 -70.22
C ASN A 167 42.02 -83.57 -71.24
N ARG A 168 43.21 -83.09 -70.90
CA ARG A 168 44.42 -83.20 -71.72
C ARG A 168 45.03 -84.59 -71.63
N LEU A 169 45.02 -85.19 -70.44
CA LEU A 169 45.53 -86.55 -70.19
C LEU A 169 44.64 -87.66 -70.74
N LEU A 170 43.34 -87.37 -70.93
CA LEU A 170 42.35 -88.33 -71.46
C LEU A 170 42.17 -88.27 -72.99
N LYS A 171 42.96 -87.45 -73.70
CA LYS A 171 42.99 -87.34 -75.16
C LYS A 171 44.31 -87.86 -75.72
#